data_AF-F8PFU8-F1
#
_entry.id   AF-F8PFU8-F1
#
_cell.length_a   1.000
_cell.length_b   1.000
_cell.length_c   1.000
_cell.angle_alpha   90.00
_cell.angle_beta   90.00
_cell.angle_gamma   90.00
#
_symmetry.space_group_name_H-M   'P 1'
#
loop_
_entity.id
_entity.type
_entity.pdbx_description
1 polymer ?
#
loop_
_entity_poly.entity_id
_entity_poly.type
_entity_poly.pdbx_seq_one_letter_code
_entity_poly.pdbx_strand_id
1 'polypeptide(L)'
;LEGGDTISAAEMVKTQDDSRDASFVRYQSLVDKYTCQRHWTPEYKLKTFFPQQQYAVVVPLPMITLLTLVQPAVKTCVLEGVNTLGVPYYSKLGPLKVVDIICIQCAVGRVKYGQRWAIIDRSGTLARAVYTL
;
A
#
# COMPACT_ATOMS: atom_id res chain seq x y z
N LEU A 1 16.51 7.22 -17.72
CA LEU A 1 15.19 6.91 -17.14
C LEU A 1 15.25 5.48 -16.63
N GLU A 2 15.88 5.27 -15.48
CA GLU A 2 15.84 4.01 -14.74
C GLU A 2 15.29 4.36 -13.35
N GLY A 3 14.41 3.53 -12.79
CA GLY A 3 13.84 3.74 -11.45
C GLY A 3 12.38 4.20 -11.39
N GLY A 4 11.67 4.31 -12.51
CA GLY A 4 10.22 4.58 -12.51
C GLY A 4 9.39 3.43 -11.93
N ASP A 5 9.90 2.21 -12.03
CA ASP A 5 9.24 0.97 -11.61
C ASP A 5 9.77 0.44 -10.26
N THR A 6 10.72 1.15 -9.64
CA THR A 6 11.34 0.74 -8.38
C THR A 6 10.54 1.28 -7.20
N ILE A 7 9.94 0.38 -6.43
CA ILE A 7 9.32 0.72 -5.14
C ILE A 7 10.42 0.85 -4.09
N SER A 8 10.43 1.96 -3.37
CA SER A 8 11.41 2.24 -2.31
C SER A 8 10.79 2.12 -0.92
N ALA A 9 11.62 1.80 0.07
CA ALA A 9 11.25 1.87 1.47
C ALA A 9 11.58 3.27 2.00
N ALA A 10 10.57 4.00 2.49
CA ALA A 10 10.68 5.42 2.86
C ALA A 10 11.77 5.70 3.90
N GLU A 11 11.97 4.78 4.85
CA GLU A 11 12.95 4.94 5.94
C GLU A 11 14.37 4.50 5.51
N MET A 12 14.50 3.90 4.32
CA MET A 12 15.77 3.35 3.81
C MET A 12 16.41 4.23 2.73
N VAL A 13 15.69 5.24 2.23
CA VAL A 13 16.15 6.12 1.16
C VAL A 13 16.12 7.56 1.63
N LYS A 14 17.22 8.30 1.42
CA LYS A 14 17.26 9.75 1.66
C LYS A 14 16.45 10.45 0.57
N THR A 15 15.33 11.05 0.93
CA THR A 15 14.56 11.93 0.05
C THR A 15 15.14 13.34 0.04
N GLN A 16 15.32 13.90 -1.15
CA GLN A 16 15.58 15.33 -1.35
C GLN A 16 14.24 16.05 -1.60
N ASP A 17 14.17 17.36 -1.36
CA ASP A 17 12.91 18.12 -1.49
C ASP A 17 12.27 18.03 -2.89
N ASP A 18 13.07 17.83 -3.95
CA ASP A 18 12.60 17.68 -5.33
C ASP A 18 12.58 16.20 -5.80
N SER A 19 12.77 15.26 -4.88
CA SER A 19 12.77 13.82 -5.21
C SER A 19 11.36 13.27 -5.34
N ARG A 20 11.16 12.37 -6.31
CA ARG A 20 9.91 11.64 -6.46
C ARG A 20 9.78 10.63 -5.33
N ASP A 21 8.68 10.70 -4.59
CA ASP A 21 8.38 9.77 -3.52
C ASP A 21 7.80 8.45 -4.09
N ALA A 22 8.70 7.50 -4.35
CA ALA A 22 8.37 6.16 -4.85
C ALA A 22 8.11 5.15 -3.73
N SER A 23 7.75 5.61 -2.53
CA SER A 23 7.47 4.73 -1.38
C SER A 23 5.99 4.39 -1.22
N PHE A 24 5.11 5.05 -1.97
CA PHE A 24 3.68 4.80 -1.92
C PHE A 24 3.28 3.73 -2.91
N VAL A 25 2.47 2.79 -2.46
CA VAL A 25 1.99 1.67 -3.27
C VAL A 25 0.48 1.54 -3.17
N ARG A 26 -0.09 0.70 -4.03
CA ARG A 26 -1.46 0.22 -3.93
C ARG A 26 -1.46 -1.29 -3.69
N TYR A 27 -2.35 -1.72 -2.81
CA TYR A 27 -2.74 -3.13 -2.75
C TYR A 27 -4.24 -3.25 -2.56
N GLN A 28 -4.78 -4.43 -2.83
CA GLN A 28 -6.14 -4.77 -2.48
C GLN A 28 -6.11 -5.95 -1.50
N SER A 29 -7.09 -6.00 -0.61
CA SER A 29 -7.31 -7.15 0.27
C SER A 29 -8.79 -7.32 0.55
N LEU A 30 -9.20 -8.56 0.78
CA LEU A 30 -10.49 -8.86 1.38
C LEU A 30 -10.47 -8.38 2.83
N VAL A 31 -11.51 -7.63 3.20
CA VAL A 31 -11.71 -7.11 4.54
C VAL A 31 -13.10 -7.51 4.98
N ASP A 32 -13.22 -8.04 6.18
CA ASP A 32 -14.53 -8.32 6.75
C ASP A 32 -15.28 -7.00 7.01
N LYS A 33 -16.44 -6.87 6.37
CA LYS A 33 -17.36 -5.75 6.56
C LYS A 33 -17.78 -5.61 8.03
N TYR A 34 -17.86 -6.72 8.77
CA TYR A 34 -18.29 -6.78 10.16
C TYR A 34 -17.13 -6.88 11.16
N THR A 35 -15.93 -6.40 10.80
CA THR A 35 -14.74 -6.44 11.68
C THR A 35 -15.01 -5.95 13.12
N CYS A 36 -15.91 -4.97 13.29
CA CYS A 36 -16.27 -4.43 14.61
C CYS A 36 -17.48 -5.11 15.28
N GLN A 37 -18.16 -6.05 14.61
CA GLN A 37 -19.38 -6.73 15.06
C GLN A 37 -19.16 -8.24 15.17
N ARG A 38 -18.51 -8.66 16.26
CA ARG A 38 -17.98 -10.03 16.44
C ARG A 38 -18.99 -11.19 16.33
N HIS A 39 -20.29 -10.91 16.48
CA HIS A 39 -21.33 -11.95 16.45
C HIS A 39 -21.96 -12.16 15.07
N TRP A 40 -21.53 -11.39 14.07
CA TRP A 40 -22.05 -11.49 12.72
C TRP A 40 -21.19 -12.44 11.89
N THR A 41 -21.83 -13.20 11.01
CA THR A 41 -21.12 -14.02 10.02
C THR A 41 -20.26 -13.11 9.15
N PRO A 42 -18.93 -13.35 9.06
CA PRO A 42 -18.04 -12.50 8.28
C PRO A 42 -18.49 -12.36 6.82
N GLU A 43 -18.49 -11.13 6.32
CA GLU A 43 -18.80 -10.82 4.91
C GLU A 43 -17.60 -10.07 4.33
N TYR A 44 -16.79 -10.78 3.56
CA TYR A 44 -15.55 -10.23 3.01
C TYR A 44 -15.83 -9.36 1.79
N LYS A 45 -15.29 -8.14 1.79
CA LYS A 45 -15.33 -7.22 0.66
C LYS A 45 -13.93 -6.83 0.23
N LEU A 46 -13.73 -6.78 -1.07
CA LEU A 46 -12.48 -6.30 -1.63
C LEU A 46 -12.34 -4.80 -1.35
N LYS A 47 -11.23 -4.42 -0.72
CA LYS A 47 -10.91 -3.03 -0.40
C LYS A 47 -9.53 -2.68 -0.94
N THR A 48 -9.45 -1.51 -1.56
CA THR A 48 -8.18 -0.92 -2.00
C THR A 48 -7.56 -0.12 -0.86
N PHE A 49 -6.25 -0.27 -0.72
CA PHE A 49 -5.43 0.42 0.26
C PHE A 49 -4.26 1.10 -0.42
N PHE A 50 -3.86 2.24 0.13
CA PHE A 50 -2.73 3.02 -0.35
C PHE A 50 -1.78 3.23 0.82
N PRO A 51 -0.81 2.35 1.05
CA PRO A 51 0.15 2.57 2.11
C PRO A 51 1.46 3.16 1.60
N GLN A 52 2.21 3.72 2.55
CA GLN A 52 3.63 4.01 2.38
C GLN A 52 4.45 2.82 2.87
N GLN A 53 5.28 2.24 2.03
CA GLN A 53 6.27 1.24 2.42
C GLN A 53 7.36 1.91 3.26
N GLN A 54 7.56 1.42 4.48
CA GLN A 54 8.54 1.95 5.43
C GLN A 54 9.82 1.13 5.39
N TYR A 55 9.70 -0.20 5.40
CA TYR A 55 10.79 -1.16 5.43
C TYR A 55 10.45 -2.38 4.57
N ALA A 56 11.48 -3.07 4.09
CA ALA A 56 11.37 -4.43 3.56
C ALA A 56 12.04 -5.38 4.56
N VAL A 57 11.24 -6.22 5.23
CA VAL A 57 11.74 -7.21 6.18
C VAL A 57 12.05 -8.49 5.42
N VAL A 58 13.26 -8.98 5.59
CA VAL A 58 13.76 -10.18 4.92
C VAL A 58 13.89 -11.27 5.98
N VAL A 59 13.03 -12.28 5.92
CA VAL A 59 13.00 -13.39 6.90
C VAL A 59 13.63 -14.63 6.27
N PRO A 60 14.82 -15.06 6.72
CA PRO A 60 15.41 -16.32 6.28
C PRO A 60 14.64 -17.49 6.90
N LEU A 61 14.25 -18.47 6.08
CA LEU A 61 13.57 -19.68 6.56
C LEU A 61 14.58 -20.82 6.68
N PRO A 62 15.03 -21.18 7.90
CA PRO A 62 16.18 -22.06 8.09
C PRO A 62 15.97 -23.50 7.58
N MET A 63 14.73 -23.97 7.49
CA MET A 63 14.41 -25.31 6.96
C MET A 63 14.33 -25.37 5.44
N ILE A 64 14.24 -24.23 4.75
CA ILE A 64 14.15 -24.15 3.29
C ILE A 64 15.21 -23.15 2.86
N THR A 65 16.45 -23.63 2.72
CA THR A 65 17.66 -22.82 2.47
C THR A 65 17.59 -21.94 1.22
N LEU A 66 16.60 -22.14 0.35
CA LEU A 66 16.38 -21.35 -0.87
C LEU A 66 15.21 -20.36 -0.77
N LEU A 67 14.43 -20.36 0.33
CA LEU A 67 13.26 -19.50 0.46
C LEU A 67 13.52 -18.35 1.44
N THR A 68 13.59 -17.14 0.89
CA THR A 68 13.63 -15.90 1.66
C THR A 68 12.28 -15.22 1.54
N LEU A 69 11.59 -15.02 2.67
CA LEU A 69 10.32 -14.32 2.66
C LEU A 69 10.58 -12.82 2.76
N VAL A 70 10.10 -12.06 1.78
CA VAL A 70 10.14 -10.59 1.80
C VAL A 70 8.78 -10.08 2.24
N GLN A 71 8.75 -9.36 3.35
CA GLN A 71 7.52 -8.77 3.88
C GLN A 71 7.66 -7.24 4.00
N PRO A 72 6.90 -6.47 3.21
CA PRO A 72 6.86 -5.03 3.37
C PRO A 72 6.17 -4.64 4.69
N ALA A 73 6.85 -3.81 5.47
CA ALA A 73 6.26 -3.09 6.60
C ALA A 73 5.75 -1.74 6.10
N VAL A 74 4.46 -1.49 6.26
CA VAL A 74 3.76 -0.40 5.60
C VAL A 74 2.92 0.40 6.60
N LYS A 75 2.77 1.71 6.37
CA LYS A 75 1.78 2.55 7.06
C LYS A 75 0.69 2.95 6.08
N THR A 76 -0.54 2.52 6.33
CA THR A 76 -1.67 2.76 5.42
C THR A 76 -2.20 4.19 5.52
N CYS A 77 -2.46 4.87 4.40
CA CYS A 77 -3.18 6.14 4.42
C CYS A 77 -4.55 6.01 5.06
N VAL A 78 -4.87 6.88 6.02
CA VAL A 78 -6.21 6.98 6.59
C VAL A 78 -7.04 7.86 5.67
N LEU A 79 -7.74 7.23 4.72
CA LEU A 79 -8.55 7.95 3.74
C LEU A 79 -9.67 8.74 4.41
N GLU A 80 -9.78 10.01 4.06
CA GLU A 80 -10.81 10.92 4.55
C GLU A 80 -12.00 11.01 3.59
N GLY A 81 -11.82 10.59 2.34
CA GLY A 81 -12.84 10.58 1.32
C GLY A 81 -12.26 10.53 -0.09
N VAL A 82 -13.13 10.78 -1.06
CA VAL A 82 -12.79 10.99 -2.47
C VAL A 82 -13.32 12.35 -2.90
N ASN A 83 -12.59 13.05 -3.77
CA ASN A 83 -13.08 14.30 -4.35
C ASN A 83 -14.07 14.03 -5.50
N THR A 84 -14.56 15.09 -6.15
CA THR A 84 -15.49 15.03 -7.28
C THR A 84 -14.92 14.30 -8.51
N LEU A 85 -13.59 14.19 -8.62
CA LEU A 85 -12.89 13.46 -9.66
C LEU A 85 -12.60 12.00 -9.27
N GLY A 86 -13.13 11.53 -8.13
CA GLY A 86 -12.89 10.18 -7.61
C GLY A 86 -11.50 9.97 -7.03
N VAL A 87 -10.72 11.04 -6.80
CA VAL A 87 -9.35 10.96 -6.28
C VAL A 87 -9.39 10.85 -4.75
N PRO A 88 -8.85 9.77 -4.16
CA PRO A 88 -8.79 9.61 -2.71
C PRO A 88 -7.80 10.60 -2.09
N TYR A 89 -8.12 11.07 -0.88
CA TYR A 89 -7.22 11.94 -0.12
C TYR A 89 -7.10 11.56 1.35
N TYR A 90 -5.97 11.94 1.96
CA TYR A 90 -5.64 11.68 3.36
C TYR A 90 -4.77 12.81 3.94
N SER A 91 -4.79 12.99 5.26
CA SER A 91 -3.83 13.86 5.98
C SER A 91 -2.86 13.09 6.87
N LYS A 92 -3.20 11.84 7.24
CA LYS A 92 -2.42 11.03 8.19
C LYS A 92 -2.23 9.59 7.73
N LEU A 93 -1.12 9.02 8.18
CA LEU A 93 -0.84 7.60 8.05
C LEU A 93 -1.32 6.86 9.30
N GLY A 94 -1.75 5.62 9.12
CA GLY A 94 -2.15 4.71 10.18
C GLY A 94 -0.96 4.01 10.84
N PRO A 95 -1.25 3.01 11.70
CA PRO A 95 -0.20 2.23 12.35
C PRO A 95 0.61 1.41 11.34
N LEU A 96 1.84 1.06 11.74
CA LEU A 96 2.69 0.14 10.99
C LEU A 96 2.06 -1.25 10.96
N LYS A 97 2.02 -1.87 9.78
CA LYS A 97 1.55 -3.24 9.57
C LYS A 97 2.49 -3.97 8.64
N VAL A 98 2.64 -5.26 8.83
CA VAL A 98 3.34 -6.13 7.88
C VAL A 98 2.31 -6.73 6.94
N VAL A 99 2.55 -6.65 5.63
CA VAL A 99 1.67 -7.24 4.61
C VAL A 99 2.49 -8.19 3.74
N ASP A 100 1.80 -9.09 3.05
CA ASP A 100 2.45 -9.94 2.06
C ASP A 100 2.84 -9.10 0.83
N ILE A 101 4.07 -9.29 0.33
CA ILE A 101 4.58 -8.57 -0.83
C ILE A 101 3.75 -8.85 -2.08
N ILE A 102 3.16 -10.04 -2.20
CA ILE A 102 2.32 -10.41 -3.34
C ILE A 102 1.04 -9.57 -3.44
N CYS A 103 0.63 -8.93 -2.33
CA CYS A 103 -0.53 -8.04 -2.35
C CYS A 103 -0.21 -6.71 -3.02
N ILE A 104 1.05 -6.27 -3.02
CA ILE A 104 1.45 -5.00 -3.64
C ILE A 104 1.30 -5.11 -5.16
N GLN A 105 0.44 -4.25 -5.71
CA GLN A 105 0.09 -4.29 -7.13
C GLN A 105 0.93 -3.31 -7.96
N CYS A 106 1.16 -2.10 -7.45
CA CYS A 106 1.86 -1.04 -8.17
C CYS A 106 2.30 0.09 -7.24
N ALA A 107 3.28 0.87 -7.68
CA ALA A 107 3.58 2.18 -7.09
C ALA A 107 2.45 3.18 -7.43
N VAL A 108 2.20 4.14 -6.53
CA VAL A 108 1.28 5.25 -6.75
C VAL A 108 1.95 6.57 -6.38
N GLY A 109 1.56 7.65 -7.04
CA GLY A 109 2.01 8.99 -6.71
C GLY A 109 1.13 9.64 -5.65
N ARG A 110 1.61 10.76 -5.10
CA ARG A 110 0.79 11.65 -4.28
C ARG A 110 1.14 13.11 -4.55
N VAL A 111 0.15 13.99 -4.42
CA VAL A 111 0.32 15.44 -4.60
C VAL A 111 -0.26 16.15 -3.39
N LYS A 112 0.51 17.09 -2.82
CA LYS A 112 0.04 17.90 -1.70
C LYS A 112 -0.97 18.93 -2.21
N TYR A 113 -2.12 19.01 -1.56
CA TYR A 113 -3.16 20.00 -1.83
C TYR A 113 -3.70 20.55 -0.51
N GLY A 114 -3.29 21.77 -0.16
CA GLY A 114 -3.55 22.36 1.15
C GLY A 114 -2.92 21.53 2.27
N GLN A 115 -3.74 21.13 3.25
CA GLN A 115 -3.33 20.29 4.40
C GLN A 115 -3.51 18.79 4.16
N ARG A 116 -3.82 18.39 2.92
CA ARG A 116 -4.10 16.99 2.56
C ARG A 116 -3.19 16.55 1.41
N TRP A 117 -3.14 15.24 1.22
CA TRP A 117 -2.47 14.59 0.10
C TRP A 117 -3.50 13.88 -0.74
N ALA A 118 -3.50 14.15 -2.04
CA ALA A 118 -4.28 13.44 -3.04
C ALA A 118 -3.45 12.28 -3.60
N ILE A 119 -4.05 11.10 -3.73
CA ILE A 119 -3.38 9.90 -4.24
C ILE A 119 -3.59 9.81 -5.76
N ILE A 120 -2.48 9.70 -6.50
CA ILE A 120 -2.48 9.60 -7.96
C ILE A 120 -2.15 8.18 -8.36
N ASP A 121 -3.19 7.40 -8.66
CA ASP A 121 -3.06 6.05 -9.18
C ASP A 121 -3.23 6.05 -10.71
N ARG A 122 -2.16 5.71 -11.43
CA ARG A 122 -2.15 5.61 -12.91
C ARG A 122 -2.18 4.18 -13.42
N SER A 123 -2.38 3.20 -12.55
CA SER A 123 -2.21 1.77 -12.86
C SER A 123 -3.33 1.18 -13.73
N GLY A 124 -4.35 1.99 -14.09
CA GLY A 124 -5.44 1.59 -14.97
C GLY A 124 -6.25 0.40 -14.45
N THR A 125 -7.17 -0.11 -15.27
CA THR A 125 -7.97 -1.30 -14.94
C THR A 125 -7.17 -2.60 -14.94
N LEU A 126 -5.98 -2.62 -15.59
CA LEU A 126 -5.17 -3.81 -15.79
C LEU A 126 -4.32 -4.21 -14.57
N ALA A 127 -4.06 -3.32 -13.61
CA ALA A 127 -3.20 -3.61 -12.45
C ALA A 127 -3.95 -4.24 -11.24
N ARG A 128 -5.08 -4.91 -11.45
CA ARG A 128 -5.88 -5.51 -10.36
C ARG A 128 -5.35 -6.89 -9.99
N ALA A 129 -5.29 -7.18 -8.68
CA ALA A 129 -4.96 -8.52 -8.20
C ALA A 129 -6.09 -9.50 -8.52
N VAL A 130 -5.70 -10.70 -8.95
CA VAL A 130 -6.60 -11.85 -9.09
C VAL A 130 -6.44 -12.70 -7.84
N TYR A 131 -7.54 -12.97 -7.15
CA TYR A 131 -7.57 -13.91 -6.03
C TYR A 131 -8.00 -15.27 -6.57
N THR A 132 -7.13 -16.27 -6.49
CA THR A 132 -7.47 -17.66 -6.74
C THR A 132 -7.64 -18.37 -5.40
N LEU A 133 -8.76 -19.05 -5.23
CA LEU A 133 -9.05 -19.92 -4.07
C LEU A 133 -8.24 -21.22 -4.14
#